data_AF-A0A9X1SMV3-F1
#
_entry.id   AF-A0A9X1SMV3-F1
#
_cell.length_a   1.000
_cell.length_b   1.000
_cell.length_c   1.000
_cell.angle_alpha   90.00
_cell.angle_beta   90.00
_cell.angle_gamma   90.00
#
_symmetry.space_group_name_H-M   'P 1'
#
loop_
_entity.id
_entity.type
_entity.pdbx_description
1 polymer ?
#
loop_
_entity_poly.entity_id
_entity_poly.type
_entity_poly.pdbx_seq_one_letter_code
_entity_poly.pdbx_strand_id
1 'polypeptide(L)' 'MSQKMDAIQKIIGETVVKLCEKKVPVSKDSISEKLLRVIHKDSADSEKGRIATSALEFLAQTEVKS' A
#
# COMPACT_ATOMS: atom_id res chain seq x y z
N MET A 1 17.09 9.52 3.27
CA MET A 1 15.90 8.69 2.99
C MET A 1 15.78 8.55 1.48
N SER A 2 15.47 7.37 0.95
CA SER A 2 15.31 7.16 -0.50
C SER A 2 13.92 7.64 -0.92
N GLN A 3 13.81 8.46 -1.98
CA GLN A 3 12.53 8.95 -2.52
C GLN A 3 11.50 7.83 -2.75
N LYS A 4 11.97 6.61 -3.08
CA LYS A 4 11.12 5.42 -3.24
C LYS A 4 10.45 5.01 -1.93
N MET A 5 11.17 5.04 -0.81
CA MET A 5 10.62 4.70 0.49
C MET A 5 9.60 5.73 0.96
N ASP A 6 9.86 7.01 0.71
CA ASP A 6 8.92 8.09 1.06
C ASP A 6 7.59 7.92 0.29
N ALA A 7 7.65 7.56 -1.00
CA ALA A 7 6.47 7.28 -1.81
C ALA A 7 5.69 6.05 -1.31
N ILE A 8 6.39 4.97 -0.92
CA ILE A 8 5.78 3.76 -0.33
C ILE A 8 5.08 4.09 0.99
N GLN A 9 5.76 4.81 1.90
CA GLN A 9 5.19 5.21 3.18
C GLN A 9 3.97 6.11 3.00
N LYS A 10 4.03 7.03 2.04
CA LYS A 10 2.92 7.92 1.71
C LYS A 10 1.68 7.15 1.25
N ILE A 11 1.82 6.23 0.30
CA ILE A 11 0.65 5.47 -0.20
C ILE A 11 0.06 4.54 0.87
N ILE A 12 0.90 3.98 1.74
CA ILE A 12 0.44 3.18 2.89
C ILE A 12 -0.32 4.09 3.87
N GLY A 13 0.23 5.25 4.20
CA GLY A 13 -0.42 6.23 5.07
C GLY A 13 -1.80 6.66 4.55
N GLU A 14 -1.89 7.01 3.27
CA GLU A 14 -3.17 7.33 2.62
C GLU A 14 -4.16 6.17 2.65
N THR A 15 -3.66 4.93 2.52
CA THR A 15 -4.48 3.72 2.58
C THR A 15 -5.03 3.51 3.99
N VAL A 16 -4.20 3.67 5.02
CA VAL A 16 -4.60 3.59 6.43
C VAL A 16 -5.67 4.62 6.75
N VAL A 17 -5.48 5.89 6.37
CA VAL A 17 -6.48 6.94 6.58
C VAL A 17 -7.82 6.55 5.96
N LYS A 18 -7.83 6.06 4.71
CA LYS A 18 -9.06 5.60 4.03
C LYS A 18 -9.70 4.37 4.67
N LEU A 19 -8.97 3.55 5.41
CA LEU A 19 -9.54 2.44 6.18
C LEU A 19 -10.20 2.97 7.45
N CYS A 20 -9.52 3.90 8.16
CA CYS A 20 -10.06 4.59 9.33
C CYS A 20 -11.36 5.35 9.01
N GLU A 21 -11.38 6.13 7.94
CA GLU A 21 -12.58 6.86 7.49
C GLU A 21 -13.78 5.94 7.22
N LYS A 22 -13.49 4.72 6.74
CA LYS A 22 -14.51 3.71 6.45
C LYS A 22 -14.83 2.82 7.65
N LYS A 23 -14.24 3.08 8.82
CA LYS A 23 -14.35 2.25 10.02
C LYS A 23 -13.99 0.78 9.75
N VAL A 24 -13.08 0.54 8.82
CA VAL A 24 -12.54 -0.79 8.52
C VAL A 24 -11.32 -1.01 9.41
N PRO A 25 -11.17 -2.20 10.03
CA PRO A 25 -9.98 -2.52 10.82
C PRO A 25 -8.69 -2.30 10.02
N VAL A 26 -7.74 -1.59 10.62
CA VAL A 26 -6.41 -1.38 10.04
C VAL A 26 -5.55 -2.60 10.36
N SER A 27 -5.58 -3.58 9.46
CA SER A 27 -4.68 -4.73 9.46
C SER A 27 -3.84 -4.73 8.18
N LYS A 28 -2.76 -5.51 8.18
CA LYS A 28 -1.95 -5.71 6.98
C LYS A 28 -2.80 -6.24 5.81
N ASP A 29 -3.72 -7.15 6.08
CA ASP A 29 -4.63 -7.69 5.06
C ASP A 29 -5.53 -6.61 4.47
N SER A 30 -6.16 -5.79 5.33
CA SER A 30 -6.99 -4.67 4.88
C SER A 30 -6.22 -3.65 4.05
N ILE A 31 -4.97 -3.36 4.42
CA ILE A 31 -4.09 -2.46 3.66
C ILE A 31 -3.74 -3.10 2.32
N SER A 32 -3.37 -4.38 2.31
CA SER A 32 -2.98 -5.12 1.10
C SER A 32 -4.14 -5.22 0.11
N GLU A 33 -5.34 -5.58 0.58
CA GLU A 33 -6.55 -5.59 -0.25
C GLU A 33 -6.82 -4.23 -0.89
N LYS A 34 -6.67 -3.15 -0.11
CA LYS A 34 -6.94 -1.80 -0.61
C LYS A 34 -5.91 -1.34 -1.64
N LEU A 35 -4.65 -1.69 -1.46
CA LEU A 35 -3.58 -1.45 -2.43
C LEU A 35 -3.80 -2.27 -3.71
N LEU A 36 -4.22 -3.53 -3.61
CA LEU A 36 -4.60 -4.34 -4.78
C LEU A 36 -5.74 -3.69 -5.58
N ARG A 37 -6.75 -3.13 -4.89
CA ARG A 37 -7.83 -2.37 -5.56
C ARG A 37 -7.31 -1.11 -6.27
N VAL A 38 -6.26 -0.47 -5.74
CA VAL A 38 -5.62 0.68 -6.42
C VAL A 38 -4.95 0.23 -7.71
N ILE A 39 -4.19 -0.88 -7.67
CA ILE A 39 -3.51 -1.46 -8.85
C ILE A 39 -4.54 -1.84 -9.93
N HIS A 40 -5.63 -2.49 -9.54
CA HIS A 40 -6.69 -2.86 -10.49
C HIS A 40 -7.40 -1.64 -11.11
N LYS A 41 -7.53 -0.53 -10.37
CA LYS A 41 -8.22 0.67 -10.87
C LYS A 41 -7.35 1.53 -11.77
N ASP A 42 -6.10 1.79 -11.37
CA ASP A 42 -5.21 2.75 -12.04
C ASP A 42 -4.24 2.05 -13.03
N SER A 43 -4.34 0.73 -13.23
CA SER A 43 -3.36 -0.14 -13.91
C SER A 43 -2.02 -0.23 -13.16
N ALA A 44 -1.41 -1.42 -13.17
CA ALA A 44 -0.10 -1.67 -12.60
C ALA A 44 1.01 -0.82 -13.26
N ASP A 45 0.83 -0.42 -14.51
CA ASP A 45 1.82 0.35 -15.29
C ASP A 45 1.80 1.85 -14.97
N SER A 46 0.74 2.34 -14.33
CA SER A 46 0.69 3.73 -13.86
C SER A 46 1.71 3.96 -12.75
N GLU A 47 2.18 5.21 -12.59
CA GLU A 47 3.07 5.57 -11.49
C GLU A 47 2.52 5.13 -10.13
N LYS A 48 1.23 5.39 -9.90
CA LYS A 48 0.54 5.01 -8.67
C LYS A 48 0.38 3.50 -8.51
N GLY A 49 0.13 2.77 -9.60
CA GLY A 49 0.11 1.31 -9.63
C GLY A 49 1.46 0.70 -9.27
N ARG A 50 2.55 1.25 -9.81
CA ARG A 50 3.93 0.83 -9.49
C ARG A 50 4.29 1.10 -8.03
N ILE A 51 3.88 2.24 -7.49
CA ILE A 51 4.07 2.58 -6.07
C ILE A 51 3.25 1.64 -5.19
N ALA A 52 1.99 1.37 -5.53
CA ALA A 52 1.14 0.44 -4.79
C ALA A 52 1.69 -1.00 -4.82
N THR A 53 2.25 -1.42 -5.96
CA THR A 53 2.93 -2.73 -6.10
C THR A 53 4.17 -2.79 -5.21
N SER A 54 5.00 -1.75 -5.23
CA SER A 54 6.18 -1.66 -4.35
C SER A 54 5.80 -1.66 -2.86
N ALA A 55 4.66 -1.05 -2.51
CA ALA A 55 4.14 -1.06 -1.15
C ALA A 55 3.68 -2.45 -0.70
N LEU A 56 3.06 -3.24 -1.59
CA LEU A 56 2.71 -4.63 -1.32
C LEU A 56 3.97 -5.49 -1.10
N GLU A 57 4.98 -5.35 -1.95
CA GLU A 57 6.26 -6.04 -1.79
C GLU A 57 6.93 -5.71 -0.45
N PHE A 58 6.90 -4.43 -0.07
CA PHE A 58 7.41 -3.98 1.22
C PHE A 58 6.69 -4.66 2.40
N LEU A 59 5.35 -4.68 2.37
CA LEU A 59 4.55 -5.34 3.41
C LEU A 59 4.79 -6.87 3.46
N ALA A 60 5.05 -7.52 2.32
CA ALA A 60 5.40 -8.94 2.27
C ALA A 60 6.78 -9.21 2.89
N GLN A 61 7.76 -8.34 2.65
CA GLN A 61 9.12 -8.49 3.21
C GLN A 61 9.17 -8.32 4.73
N THR A 62 8.26 -7.55 5.34
CA THR A 62 8.19 -7.42 6.80
C THR A 62 7.73 -8.71 7.49
N GLU A 63 7.06 -9.62 6.78
CA GLU A 63 6.63 -10.93 7.30
C GLU A 63 7.77 -11.95 7.40
N VAL A 64 8.72 -11.88 6.46
CA VAL A 64 9.86 -12.83 6.42
C VAL A 64 10.91 -12.50 7.49
N LYS A 65 10.86 -11.31 8.09
CA LYS A 65 11.79 -10.83 9.11
C LYS A 65 11.23 -10.87 10.54
N SER A 66 9.98 -11.31 10.74
CA SER A 66 9.32 -11.38 12.06
C SER A 66 9.34 -12.78 12.64
#